data_AF-A0A2N1RAC2-F1
#
_entry.id   AF-A0A2N1RAC2-F1
#
_cell.length_a   1.000
_cell.length_b   1.000
_cell.length_c   1.000
_cell.angle_alpha   90.00
_cell.angle_beta   90.00
_cell.angle_gamma   90.00
#
_symmetry.space_group_name_H-M   'P 1'
#
loop_
_entity.id
_entity.type
_entity.pdbx_description
1 polymer ?
#
loop_
_entity_poly.entity_id
_entity_poly.type
_entity_poly.pdbx_seq_one_letter_code
_entity_poly.pdbx_strand_id
1 'polypeptide(L)' 'RAKRLIMEITSCTREEAERLYMESQGNVKISVLMSMLSIGREAANELLAQSQGSINRALDTAAQGKTV' A
#
# COMPACT_ATOMS: atom_id res chain seq x y z
N ARG A 1 -5.78 0.12 -15.71
CA ARG A 1 -6.21 -1.05 -14.90
C ARG A 1 -5.73 -0.93 -13.45
N ALA A 2 -4.44 -0.70 -13.21
CA ALA A 2 -3.86 -0.51 -11.88
C ALA A 2 -4.58 0.56 -11.02
N LYS A 3 -4.72 1.79 -11.53
CA LYS A 3 -5.41 2.90 -10.83
C LYS A 3 -6.84 2.54 -10.38
N ARG A 4 -7.60 1.83 -11.22
CA ARG A 4 -8.95 1.36 -10.87
C ARG A 4 -8.92 0.37 -9.71
N LEU A 5 -7.94 -0.55 -9.71
CA LEU A 5 -7.78 -1.51 -8.62
C LEU A 5 -7.45 -0.80 -7.30
N ILE A 6 -6.58 0.20 -7.35
CA ILE A 6 -6.24 1.03 -6.20
C ILE A 6 -7.50 1.69 -5.66
N MET A 7 -8.27 2.38 -6.52
CA MET A 7 -9.54 3.01 -6.13
C MET A 7 -10.55 2.03 -5.54
N GLU A 8 -10.70 0.83 -6.11
CA GLU A 8 -11.64 -0.19 -5.60
C GLU A 8 -11.22 -0.71 -4.22
N ILE A 9 -9.91 -0.82 -3.94
CA ILE A 9 -9.39 -1.32 -2.67
C ILE A 9 -9.35 -0.24 -1.59
N THR A 10 -8.88 0.96 -1.94
CA THR A 10 -8.62 2.04 -0.97
C THR A 10 -9.77 3.04 -0.89
N SER A 11 -10.78 2.93 -1.77
CA SER A 11 -11.90 3.87 -1.88
C SER A 11 -11.48 5.33 -2.10
N CYS A 12 -10.27 5.56 -2.61
CA CYS A 12 -9.75 6.90 -2.87
C CYS A 12 -10.23 7.45 -4.22
N THR A 13 -10.05 8.77 -4.41
CA THR A 13 -10.38 9.42 -5.68
C THR A 13 -9.42 8.98 -6.79
N ARG A 14 -9.78 9.31 -8.03
CA ARG A 14 -8.93 8.98 -9.18
C ARG A 14 -7.60 9.71 -9.12
N GLU A 15 -7.60 10.96 -8.68
CA GLU A 15 -6.42 11.81 -8.53
C GLU A 15 -5.48 11.22 -7.48
N GLU A 16 -6.03 10.79 -6.33
CA GLU A 16 -5.27 10.15 -5.26
C GLU A 16 -4.66 8.81 -5.74
N ALA A 17 -5.45 7.98 -6.44
CA ALA A 17 -4.98 6.72 -6.99
C ALA A 17 -3.87 6.91 -8.03
N GLU A 18 -3.95 7.96 -8.84
CA GLU A 18 -2.91 8.33 -9.81
C GLU A 18 -1.62 8.76 -9.11
N ARG A 19 -1.73 9.61 -8.09
CA ARG A 19 -0.60 10.04 -7.27
C ARG A 19 0.07 8.85 -6.59
N LEU A 20 -0.67 8.01 -5.87
CA LEU A 20 -0.17 6.81 -5.21
C LEU A 20 0.48 5.83 -6.19
N TYR A 21 -0.09 5.69 -7.40
CA TYR A 21 0.48 4.83 -8.43
C TYR A 21 1.83 5.37 -8.93
N MET A 22 1.96 6.68 -9.14
CA MET A 22 3.22 7.31 -9.53
C MET A 22 4.27 7.23 -8.41
N GLU A 23 3.91 7.58 -7.18
CA GLU A 23 4.80 7.52 -6.01
C GLU A 23 5.28 6.09 -5.72
N SER A 24 4.43 5.09 -5.98
CA SER A 24 4.80 3.67 -5.88
C SER A 24 5.64 3.13 -7.05
N GLN A 25 6.00 3.97 -8.03
CA GLN A 25 6.70 3.58 -9.26
C GLN A 25 5.96 2.47 -10.05
N GLY A 26 4.63 2.54 -10.07
CA GLY A 26 3.78 1.60 -10.80
C GLY A 26 3.46 0.30 -10.06
N ASN A 27 3.82 0.17 -8.77
CA ASN A 27 3.53 -1.01 -7.97
C ASN A 27 2.22 -0.86 -7.17
N VAL A 28 1.17 -1.52 -7.64
CA VAL A 28 -0.17 -1.49 -7.02
C VAL A 28 -0.16 -1.89 -5.54
N LYS A 29 0.62 -2.91 -5.16
CA LYS A 29 0.65 -3.38 -3.77
C LYS A 29 1.24 -2.32 -2.85
N ILE A 30 2.32 -1.68 -3.29
CA ILE A 30 2.93 -0.56 -2.57
C ILE A 30 1.94 0.62 -2.49
N SER A 31 1.26 0.98 -3.59
CA SER A 31 0.22 2.04 -3.57
C SER A 31 -0.87 1.77 -2.53
N VAL A 32 -1.36 0.53 -2.47
CA VAL A 32 -2.41 0.12 -1.53
C VAL A 32 -1.90 0.22 -0.09
N LEU A 33 -0.70 -0.29 0.19
CA LEU A 33 -0.11 -0.21 1.53
C LEU A 33 0.15 1.24 1.97
N MET A 34 0.68 2.08 1.07
CA MET A 34 0.87 3.51 1.31
C MET A 34 -0.45 4.19 1.68
N SER A 35 -1.53 3.89 0.96
CA SER A 35 -2.85 4.46 1.22
C SER A 35 -3.50 3.95 2.50
N MET A 36 -3.40 2.64 2.79
CA MET A 36 -4.09 2.02 3.93
C MET A 36 -3.39 2.29 5.26
N LEU A 37 -2.06 2.39 5.25
CA LEU A 37 -1.24 2.57 6.45
C LEU A 37 -0.73 4.01 6.59
N SER A 38 -1.00 4.89 5.61
CA SER A 38 -0.50 6.26 5.55
C SER A 38 1.02 6.35 5.70
N ILE A 39 1.74 5.44 5.04
CA ILE A 39 3.20 5.33 5.08
C ILE A 39 3.83 5.70 3.72
N GLY A 40 5.10 6.08 3.75
CA GLY A 40 5.87 6.35 2.54
C GLY A 40 6.21 5.09 1.74
N ARG A 41 6.66 5.29 0.49
CA ARG A 41 7.06 4.23 -0.45
C ARG A 41 8.07 3.25 0.14
N GLU A 42 9.10 3.74 0.82
CA GLU A 42 10.18 2.91 1.36
C GLU A 42 9.69 1.97 2.45
N ALA A 43 8.98 2.51 3.45
CA ALA A 43 8.33 1.72 4.49
C ALA A 43 7.34 0.70 3.91
N ALA A 44 6.52 1.09 2.92
CA ALA A 44 5.61 0.16 2.25
C ALA A 44 6.35 -0.96 1.51
N ASN A 45 7.49 -0.66 0.89
CA ASN A 45 8.31 -1.65 0.19
C ASN A 45 8.96 -2.63 1.17
N GLU A 46 9.51 -2.14 2.29
CA GLU A 46 10.08 -2.99 3.35
C GLU A 46 9.02 -3.91 3.96
N LEU A 47 7.85 -3.36 4.28
CA LEU A 47 6.72 -4.11 4.81
C LEU A 47 6.28 -5.21 3.83
N LEU A 48 6.15 -4.85 2.55
CA LEU A 48 5.79 -5.81 1.51
C LEU A 48 6.85 -6.92 1.34
N ALA A 49 8.14 -6.58 1.46
CA ALA A 49 9.23 -7.55 1.41
C ALA A 49 9.22 -8.50 2.61
N GLN A 50 9.07 -7.97 3.83
CA GLN A 50 8.96 -8.76 5.06
C GLN A 50 7.76 -9.72 5.02
N SER A 51 6.68 -9.30 4.37
CA SER A 51 5.46 -10.09 4.22
C SER A 51 5.45 -10.99 2.98
N GLN A 52 6.61 -11.20 2.33
CA GLN A 52 6.76 -12.08 1.16
C GLN A 52 5.81 -11.71 0.01
N GLY A 53 5.54 -10.42 -0.18
CA GLY A 53 4.68 -9.91 -1.24
C GLY A 53 3.17 -10.04 -0.98
N SER A 54 2.75 -10.45 0.22
CA SER A 54 1.34 -10.55 0.61
C SER A 54 0.86 -9.27 1.31
N ILE A 55 -0.18 -8.63 0.78
CA ILE A 55 -0.77 -7.41 1.37
C ILE A 55 -1.39 -7.74 2.74
N ASN A 56 -2.14 -8.84 2.86
CA ASN A 56 -2.79 -9.21 4.12
C ASN A 56 -1.76 -9.42 5.23
N ARG A 57 -0.68 -10.14 4.94
CA ARG A 57 0.42 -10.31 5.91
C ARG A 57 1.07 -8.98 6.28
N ALA A 58 1.23 -8.07 5.33
CA ALA A 58 1.80 -6.75 5.58
C ALA A 58 0.90 -5.91 6.51
N LEU A 59 -0.41 -5.92 6.27
CA LEU A 59 -1.38 -5.29 7.15
C LEU A 59 -1.38 -5.92 8.55
N ASP A 60 -1.31 -7.25 8.65
CA ASP A 60 -1.22 -7.96 9.92
C ASP A 60 0.06 -7.61 10.68
N THR A 61 1.22 -7.58 10.00
CA THR A 61 2.50 -7.19 10.59
C THR A 61 2.48 -5.74 11.07
N ALA A 62 1.90 -4.82 10.29
CA ALA A 62 1.74 -3.41 10.71
C ALA A 62 0.78 -3.26 11.91
N ALA A 63 -0.28 -4.07 11.97
CA ALA A 63 -1.21 -4.08 13.10
C ALA A 63 -0.57 -4.67 14.36
N GLN A 64 0.25 -5.71 14.23
CA GLN A 64 0.93 -6.37 15.36
C GLN A 64 2.08 -5.53 15.94
N GLY A 65 2.69 -4.63 15.16
CA GLY A 65 3.70 -3.68 15.63
C GLY A 65 3.17 -2.56 16.54
N LYS A 66 1.84 -2.47 16.78
CA LYS A 66 1.22 -1.42 17.60
C LYS A 66 1.05 -1.81 19.09
N THR A 67 1.64 -2.91 19.53
CA THR A 67 1.60 -3.36 20.93
C THR A 67 3.02 -3.50 21.46
N VAL A 68 3.55 -2.45 22.08
CA VAL A 68 4.25 -2.37 23.39
C VAL A 68 4.54 -0.89 23.65
#